data_AF-A0AAD4C581-F1
#
_entry.id   AF-A0AAD4C581-F1
#
_cell.length_a   1.000
_cell.length_b   1.000
_cell.length_c   1.000
_cell.angle_alpha   90.00
_cell.angle_beta   90.00
_cell.angle_gamma   90.00
#
_symmetry.space_group_name_H-M   'P 1'
#
loop_
_entity.id
_entity.type
_entity.pdbx_description
1 polymer ?
#
loop_
_entity_poly.entity_id
_entity_poly.type
_entity_poly.pdbx_seq_one_letter_code
_entity_poly.pdbx_strand_id
1 'polypeptide(L)'
;DLGTGERLRAALQRRSIENTPWNRMQHVIFIPGLFHLKMACADALWRTFLQPSAAREDETSLMHDVGILRPRETGIYGSKPGFRRMHQLIIYDGICRRLDCWHVEARSRNPCHDTLESFAASEPSFEDLQDVANKMAQTYVANHQIRRMRKHESSHRDEQYENALLLNKYMLLYEELSYAMNHGDIGRVEACTIVWILIFKATGKHKYALQMTQFLCDIHFKFPEGLRLMMVESRAVRYHLLINPTGHGGKFRGVD
;
A
#
# COMPACT_ATOMS: atom_id res chain seq x y z
N ASP A 1 6.78 14.80 8.62
CA ASP A 1 7.31 13.86 9.64
C ASP A 1 6.39 13.73 10.87
N LEU A 2 6.31 12.54 11.48
CA LEU A 2 5.47 12.29 12.67
C LEU A 2 5.97 13.01 13.92
N GLY A 3 7.27 13.31 14.01
CA GLY A 3 7.84 14.09 15.11
C GLY A 3 7.22 15.49 15.20
N THR A 4 6.91 16.11 14.07
CA THR A 4 6.20 17.40 14.00
C THR A 4 4.78 17.28 14.55
N GLY A 5 4.05 16.21 14.20
CA GLY A 5 2.68 15.98 14.69
C GLY A 5 2.63 15.70 16.20
N GLU A 6 3.62 15.02 16.76
CA GLU A 6 3.77 14.84 18.21
C GLU A 6 4.00 16.16 18.93
N ARG A 7 4.91 17.01 18.43
CA ARG A 7 5.19 18.33 19.00
C ARG A 7 3.98 19.26 18.93
N LEU A 8 3.24 19.26 17.81
CA LEU A 8 2.03 20.08 17.68
C LEU A 8 0.97 19.65 18.69
N ARG A 9 0.70 18.34 18.82
CA ARG A 9 -0.29 17.84 19.79
C ARG A 9 0.11 18.19 21.23
N ALA A 10 1.38 18.08 21.58
CA ALA A 10 1.86 18.51 22.89
C ALA A 10 1.64 20.01 23.12
N ALA A 11 1.86 20.86 22.12
CA ALA A 11 1.59 22.29 22.20
C ALA A 11 0.09 22.58 22.38
N LEU A 12 -0.78 21.96 21.56
CA LEU A 12 -2.24 22.07 21.68
C LEU A 12 -2.74 21.64 23.06
N GLN A 13 -2.21 20.54 23.59
CA GLN A 13 -2.58 20.03 24.90
C GLN A 13 -2.18 21.00 26.02
N ARG A 14 -0.94 21.51 26.00
CA ARG A 14 -0.45 22.47 27.00
C ARG A 14 -1.23 23.78 26.98
N ARG A 15 -1.60 24.25 25.80
CA ARG A 15 -2.34 25.50 25.61
C ARG A 15 -3.85 25.33 25.72
N SER A 16 -4.36 24.14 26.03
CA SER A 16 -5.81 23.89 26.10
C SER A 16 -6.54 24.72 27.17
N ILE A 17 -5.82 25.18 28.19
CA ILE A 17 -6.32 26.01 29.30
C ILE A 17 -6.44 27.50 28.96
N GLU A 18 -5.93 27.94 27.81
CA GLU A 18 -5.90 29.36 27.45
C GLU A 18 -7.31 29.92 27.18
N ASN A 19 -7.51 31.20 27.48
CA ASN A 19 -8.84 31.83 27.47
C ASN A 19 -9.48 31.95 26.07
N THR A 20 -8.68 32.00 25.00
CA THR A 20 -9.18 32.22 23.64
C THR A 20 -8.86 31.05 22.71
N PRO A 21 -9.73 30.72 21.73
CA PRO A 21 -9.44 29.73 20.68
C PRO A 21 -8.09 29.95 19.98
N TRP A 22 -7.73 31.21 19.76
CA TRP A 22 -6.46 31.60 19.15
C TRP A 22 -5.25 31.19 20.02
N ASN A 23 -5.29 31.53 21.31
CA ASN A 23 -4.23 31.15 22.24
C ASN A 23 -4.22 29.64 22.50
N ARG A 24 -5.36 28.95 22.42
CA ARG A 24 -5.42 27.49 22.43
C ARG A 24 -4.86 26.83 21.15
N MET A 25 -4.45 27.63 20.16
CA MET A 25 -3.96 27.18 18.85
C MET A 25 -4.96 26.31 18.07
N GLN A 26 -6.27 26.46 18.31
CA GLN A 26 -7.29 25.63 17.65
C GLN A 26 -7.32 25.78 16.12
N HIS A 27 -6.73 26.85 15.59
CA HIS A 27 -6.59 27.09 14.15
C HIS A 27 -5.45 26.27 13.50
N VAL A 28 -4.59 25.62 14.28
CA VAL A 28 -3.46 24.84 13.75
C VAL A 28 -3.85 23.38 13.66
N ILE A 29 -3.94 22.87 12.43
CA ILE A 29 -4.29 21.47 12.14
C ILE A 29 -3.07 20.74 11.60
N PHE A 30 -2.77 19.57 12.16
CA PHE A 30 -1.72 18.70 11.63
C PHE A 30 -2.23 17.90 10.43
N ILE A 31 -1.50 17.99 9.32
CA ILE A 31 -1.73 17.19 8.12
C ILE A 31 -0.58 16.18 7.97
N PRO A 32 -0.87 14.87 7.84
CA PRO A 32 0.17 13.88 7.65
C PRO A 32 0.78 13.98 6.25
N GLY A 33 2.12 13.97 6.18
CA GLY A 33 2.85 13.88 4.92
C GLY A 33 2.69 12.51 4.28
N LEU A 34 2.06 12.47 3.10
CA LEU A 34 1.73 11.20 2.43
C LEU A 34 2.97 10.47 1.87
N PHE A 35 4.08 11.16 1.59
CA PHE A 35 5.33 10.46 1.30
C PHE A 35 5.80 9.60 2.48
N HIS A 36 5.71 10.12 3.72
CA HIS A 36 6.07 9.35 4.90
C HIS A 36 5.13 8.17 5.14
N LEU A 37 3.84 8.31 4.82
CA LEU A 37 2.90 7.18 4.82
C LEU A 37 3.40 6.11 3.85
N LYS A 38 3.69 6.48 2.60
CA LYS A 38 4.23 5.55 1.58
C LYS A 38 5.57 4.93 2.00
N MET A 39 6.44 5.68 2.66
CA MET A 39 7.68 5.14 3.25
C MET A 39 7.40 4.10 4.33
N ALA A 40 6.43 4.35 5.20
CA ALA A 40 6.04 3.42 6.24
C ALA A 40 5.42 2.13 5.66
N CYS A 41 4.62 2.24 4.60
CA CYS A 41 4.08 1.09 3.87
C CYS A 41 5.19 0.19 3.32
N ALA A 42 6.18 0.79 2.64
CA ALA A 42 7.32 0.04 2.09
C ALA A 42 8.14 -0.67 3.19
N ASP A 43 8.37 -0.01 4.32
CA ASP A 43 9.04 -0.62 5.46
C ASP A 43 8.19 -1.72 6.11
N ALA A 44 6.87 -1.57 6.16
CA ALA A 44 5.98 -2.63 6.66
C ALA A 44 6.03 -3.88 5.77
N LEU A 45 6.14 -3.72 4.44
CA LEU A 45 6.35 -4.85 3.52
C LEU A 45 7.70 -5.52 3.76
N TRP A 46 8.76 -4.73 3.92
CA TRP A 46 10.07 -5.26 4.28
C TRP A 46 10.02 -6.06 5.59
N ARG A 47 9.38 -5.53 6.64
CA ARG A 47 9.18 -6.22 7.93
C ARG A 47 8.40 -7.53 7.83
N THR A 48 7.57 -7.67 6.80
CA THR A 48 6.70 -8.83 6.62
C THR A 48 7.40 -9.93 5.81
N PHE A 49 8.02 -9.56 4.69
CA PHE A 49 8.47 -10.52 3.67
C PHE A 49 9.99 -10.64 3.56
N LEU A 50 10.75 -9.78 4.22
CA LEU A 50 12.22 -9.77 4.13
C LEU A 50 12.89 -9.74 5.49
N GLN A 51 12.34 -9.09 6.51
CA GLN A 51 13.00 -9.00 7.81
C GLN A 51 13.12 -10.37 8.52
N PRO A 52 12.05 -11.19 8.63
CA PRO A 52 12.16 -12.50 9.28
C PRO A 52 13.00 -13.44 8.41
N SER A 53 13.92 -14.21 9.01
CA SER A 53 14.72 -15.18 8.26
C SER A 53 13.83 -16.26 7.62
N ALA A 54 12.84 -16.75 8.36
CA ALA A 54 11.88 -17.75 7.90
C ALA A 54 11.05 -17.32 6.68
N ALA A 55 10.91 -16.00 6.43
CA ALA A 55 10.19 -15.48 5.25
C ALA A 55 11.04 -15.49 3.97
N ARG A 56 12.27 -16.00 4.03
CA ARG A 56 13.26 -16.00 2.93
C ARG A 56 13.61 -17.40 2.44
N GLU A 57 13.02 -18.42 3.05
CA GLU A 57 13.43 -19.81 2.88
C GLU A 57 12.69 -20.48 1.71
N ASP A 58 11.52 -19.97 1.32
CA ASP A 58 10.78 -20.51 0.18
C ASP A 58 11.31 -20.03 -1.17
N GLU A 59 11.21 -20.91 -2.18
CA GLU A 59 11.62 -20.66 -3.57
C GLU A 59 10.84 -19.50 -4.21
N THR A 60 9.62 -19.24 -3.72
CA THR A 60 8.76 -18.14 -4.19
C THR A 60 8.91 -16.87 -3.34
N SER A 61 9.89 -16.83 -2.45
CA SER A 61 10.03 -15.73 -1.50
C SER A 61 10.51 -14.47 -2.21
N LEU A 62 10.14 -13.31 -1.65
CA LEU A 62 10.64 -12.03 -2.14
C LEU A 62 12.18 -11.95 -2.07
N MET A 63 12.83 -12.72 -1.19
CA MET A 63 14.29 -12.77 -1.13
C MET A 63 14.89 -13.54 -2.31
N HIS A 64 14.23 -14.60 -2.78
CA HIS A 64 14.63 -15.29 -4.00
C HIS A 64 14.54 -14.34 -5.20
N ASP A 65 13.44 -13.58 -5.31
CA ASP A 65 13.27 -12.56 -6.35
C ASP A 65 14.37 -11.48 -6.28
N VAL A 66 14.76 -11.04 -5.07
CA VAL A 66 15.90 -10.13 -4.86
C VAL A 66 17.22 -10.75 -5.35
N GLY A 67 17.42 -12.06 -5.15
CA GLY A 67 18.59 -12.79 -5.64
C GLY A 67 18.75 -12.71 -7.16
N ILE A 68 17.63 -12.66 -7.89
CA ILE A 68 17.62 -12.51 -9.35
C ILE A 68 17.74 -11.03 -9.76
N LEU A 69 16.89 -10.17 -9.21
CA LEU A 69 16.78 -8.76 -9.63
C LEU A 69 17.96 -7.89 -9.17
N ARG A 70 18.53 -8.21 -8.00
CA ARG A 70 19.56 -7.44 -7.31
C ARG A 70 20.58 -8.35 -6.60
N PRO A 71 21.28 -9.25 -7.32
CA PRO A 71 22.13 -10.30 -6.72
C PRO A 71 23.20 -9.76 -5.76
N ARG A 72 23.70 -8.54 -6.01
CA ARG A 72 24.74 -7.89 -5.18
C ARG A 72 24.20 -7.14 -3.96
N GLU A 73 22.88 -7.09 -3.77
CA GLU A 73 22.23 -6.33 -2.69
C GLU A 73 21.44 -7.23 -1.70
N THR A 74 21.48 -8.56 -1.81
CA THR A 74 20.73 -9.48 -0.93
C THR A 74 20.96 -9.20 0.55
N GLY A 75 22.21 -8.95 0.97
CA GLY A 75 22.54 -8.57 2.35
C GLY A 75 21.94 -7.21 2.78
N ILE A 76 21.77 -6.27 1.84
CA ILE A 76 21.12 -4.98 2.10
C ILE A 76 19.61 -5.17 2.32
N TYR A 77 18.95 -5.97 1.47
CA TYR A 77 17.53 -6.30 1.63
C TYR A 77 17.25 -7.14 2.87
N GLY A 78 18.18 -8.03 3.24
CA GLY A 78 18.09 -8.83 4.47
C GLY A 78 18.30 -8.03 5.76
N SER A 79 18.76 -6.77 5.69
CA SER A 79 19.06 -5.94 6.85
C SER A 79 18.18 -4.70 6.97
N LYS A 80 18.37 -3.67 6.13
CA LYS A 80 17.51 -2.47 6.11
C LYS A 80 17.70 -1.71 4.79
N PRO A 81 16.99 -2.10 3.72
CA PRO A 81 17.24 -1.58 2.37
C PRO A 81 16.90 -0.10 2.19
N GLY A 82 16.06 0.46 3.07
CA GLY A 82 15.56 1.82 2.98
C GLY A 82 14.44 1.97 1.95
N PHE A 83 13.81 3.13 1.93
CA PHE A 83 12.60 3.36 1.14
C PHE A 83 12.80 3.17 -0.37
N ARG A 84 13.82 3.80 -0.96
CA ARG A 84 14.00 3.80 -2.42
C ARG A 84 14.14 2.38 -2.99
N ARG A 85 14.97 1.55 -2.34
CA ARG A 85 15.18 0.16 -2.74
C ARG A 85 13.91 -0.66 -2.60
N MET A 86 13.22 -0.57 -1.46
CA MET A 86 11.94 -1.26 -1.29
C MET A 86 10.89 -0.80 -2.28
N HIS A 87 10.76 0.50 -2.52
CA HIS A 87 9.82 1.04 -3.50
C HIS A 87 10.08 0.46 -4.89
N GLN A 88 11.34 0.45 -5.35
CA GLN A 88 11.70 -0.13 -6.64
C GLN A 88 11.45 -1.63 -6.68
N LEU A 89 11.84 -2.36 -5.62
CA LEU A 89 11.61 -3.80 -5.53
C LEU A 89 10.12 -4.12 -5.66
N ILE A 90 9.26 -3.50 -4.83
CA ILE A 90 7.81 -3.72 -4.85
C ILE A 90 7.23 -3.52 -6.25
N ILE A 91 7.64 -2.44 -6.95
CA ILE A 91 7.11 -2.14 -8.28
C ILE A 91 7.62 -3.14 -9.33
N TYR A 92 8.93 -3.41 -9.39
CA TYR A 92 9.48 -4.27 -10.44
C TYR A 92 9.12 -5.73 -10.23
N ASP A 93 9.27 -6.23 -9.01
CA ASP A 93 8.86 -7.59 -8.65
C ASP A 93 7.34 -7.78 -8.79
N GLY A 94 6.58 -6.76 -8.36
CA GLY A 94 5.16 -6.64 -8.63
C GLY A 94 4.87 -6.85 -10.11
N ILE A 95 5.43 -6.06 -11.03
CA ILE A 95 5.20 -6.23 -12.47
C ILE A 95 5.54 -7.65 -12.94
N CYS A 96 6.71 -8.19 -12.58
CA CYS A 96 7.17 -9.51 -13.02
C CYS A 96 6.18 -10.62 -12.62
N ARG A 97 5.83 -10.68 -11.34
CA ARG A 97 4.90 -11.70 -10.84
C ARG A 97 3.50 -11.57 -11.45
N ARG A 98 3.06 -10.36 -11.83
CA ARG A 98 1.74 -10.16 -12.47
C ARG A 98 1.78 -10.60 -13.93
N LEU A 99 2.86 -10.33 -14.64
CA LEU A 99 3.07 -10.85 -15.99
C LEU A 99 3.08 -12.38 -15.99
N ASP A 100 3.69 -13.01 -14.99
CA ASP A 100 3.63 -14.47 -14.82
C ASP A 100 2.20 -14.99 -14.61
N CYS A 101 1.42 -14.33 -13.74
CA CYS A 101 -0.01 -14.67 -13.58
C CYS A 101 -0.81 -14.52 -14.88
N TRP A 102 -0.53 -13.47 -15.67
CA TRP A 102 -1.14 -13.28 -17.00
C TRP A 102 -0.76 -14.41 -17.96
N HIS A 103 0.50 -14.83 -17.96
CA HIS A 103 0.99 -15.91 -18.81
C HIS A 103 0.29 -17.22 -18.50
N VAL A 104 0.20 -17.57 -17.21
CA VAL A 104 -0.49 -18.79 -16.75
C VAL A 104 -1.97 -18.77 -17.13
N GLU A 105 -2.68 -17.66 -16.94
CA GLU A 105 -4.11 -17.58 -17.26
C GLU A 105 -4.39 -17.49 -18.76
N ALA A 106 -3.54 -16.83 -19.55
CA ALA A 106 -3.68 -16.81 -21.00
C ALA A 106 -3.54 -18.23 -21.57
N ARG A 107 -2.52 -18.98 -21.09
CA ARG A 107 -2.27 -20.36 -21.50
C ARG A 107 -3.35 -21.32 -21.02
N SER A 108 -3.90 -21.12 -19.81
CA SER A 108 -4.98 -21.97 -19.27
C SER A 108 -6.25 -21.91 -20.12
N ARG A 109 -6.53 -20.74 -20.71
CA ARG A 109 -7.69 -20.49 -21.57
C ARG A 109 -7.48 -21.00 -22.99
N ASN A 110 -6.28 -20.81 -23.54
CA ASN A 110 -5.93 -21.30 -24.85
C ASN A 110 -4.46 -21.77 -24.83
N PRO A 111 -4.21 -23.10 -24.97
CA PRO A 111 -2.85 -23.63 -25.02
C PRO A 111 -1.98 -23.06 -26.14
N CYS A 112 -2.56 -22.46 -27.19
CA CYS A 112 -1.81 -21.75 -28.23
C CYS A 112 -1.19 -20.44 -27.73
N HIS A 113 -1.65 -19.89 -26.61
CA HIS A 113 -1.09 -18.70 -25.96
C HIS A 113 0.05 -19.09 -25.01
N ASP A 114 1.07 -19.79 -25.53
CA ASP A 114 2.21 -20.26 -24.72
C ASP A 114 3.18 -19.14 -24.31
N THR A 115 3.03 -17.93 -24.85
CA THR A 115 3.73 -16.72 -24.40
C THR A 115 2.81 -15.50 -24.34
N LEU A 116 3.19 -14.47 -23.59
CA LEU A 116 2.43 -13.22 -23.56
C LEU A 116 2.39 -12.52 -24.91
N GLU A 117 3.44 -12.67 -25.74
CA GLU A 117 3.47 -12.15 -27.10
C GLU A 117 2.44 -12.85 -27.99
N SER A 118 2.31 -14.18 -27.88
CA SER A 118 1.29 -14.92 -28.62
C SER A 118 -0.13 -14.57 -28.17
N PHE A 119 -0.33 -14.31 -26.87
CA PHE A 119 -1.61 -13.80 -26.37
C PHE A 119 -1.90 -12.39 -26.89
N ALA A 120 -0.94 -11.48 -26.83
CA ALA A 120 -1.10 -10.12 -27.35
C ALA A 120 -1.39 -10.09 -28.86
N ALA A 121 -0.74 -10.97 -29.62
CA ALA A 121 -0.95 -11.12 -31.07
C ALA A 121 -2.34 -11.68 -31.43
N SER A 122 -3.07 -12.27 -30.47
CA SER A 122 -4.47 -12.66 -30.67
C SER A 122 -5.44 -11.47 -30.61
N GLU A 123 -4.94 -10.26 -30.30
CA GLU A 123 -5.71 -9.02 -30.17
C GLU A 123 -6.93 -9.18 -29.24
N PRO A 124 -6.72 -9.59 -27.98
CA PRO A 124 -7.82 -9.82 -27.04
C PRO A 124 -8.63 -8.53 -26.84
N SER A 125 -9.96 -8.66 -26.80
CA SER A 125 -10.82 -7.52 -26.55
C SER A 125 -10.62 -6.97 -25.14
N PHE A 126 -11.10 -5.75 -24.88
CA PHE A 126 -11.09 -5.20 -23.53
C PHE A 126 -11.89 -6.08 -22.55
N GLU A 127 -13.01 -6.66 -23.01
CA GLU A 127 -13.80 -7.58 -22.18
C GLU A 127 -13.02 -8.85 -21.85
N ASP A 128 -12.27 -9.42 -22.81
CA ASP A 128 -11.40 -10.58 -22.56
C ASP A 128 -10.32 -10.26 -21.52
N LEU A 129 -9.66 -9.11 -21.68
CA LEU A 129 -8.64 -8.65 -20.74
C LEU A 129 -9.24 -8.43 -19.34
N GLN A 130 -10.42 -7.82 -19.27
CA GLN A 130 -11.10 -7.59 -17.99
C GLN A 130 -11.48 -8.90 -17.31
N ASP A 131 -11.98 -9.88 -18.06
CA ASP A 131 -12.33 -11.19 -17.53
C ASP A 131 -11.09 -11.95 -17.00
N VAL A 132 -9.98 -11.93 -17.75
CA VAL A 132 -8.70 -12.50 -17.29
C VAL A 132 -8.23 -11.80 -16.02
N ALA A 133 -8.25 -10.46 -15.98
CA ALA A 133 -7.81 -9.70 -14.80
C ALA A 133 -8.67 -9.99 -13.57
N ASN A 134 -10.00 -10.09 -13.73
CA ASN A 134 -10.92 -10.46 -12.66
C ASN A 134 -10.63 -11.88 -12.14
N LYS A 135 -10.37 -12.82 -13.04
CA LYS A 135 -9.97 -14.18 -12.68
C LYS A 135 -8.66 -14.19 -11.89
N MET A 136 -7.66 -13.46 -12.36
CA MET A 136 -6.36 -13.32 -11.68
C MET A 136 -6.51 -12.75 -10.26
N ALA A 137 -7.34 -11.73 -10.09
CA ALA A 137 -7.58 -11.12 -8.78
C ALA A 137 -8.27 -12.09 -7.79
N GLN A 138 -9.04 -13.06 -8.29
CA GLN A 138 -9.67 -14.09 -7.46
C GLN A 138 -8.72 -15.24 -7.16
N THR A 139 -7.92 -15.67 -8.15
CA THR A 139 -7.04 -16.84 -8.06
C THR A 139 -5.73 -16.51 -7.33
N TYR A 140 -5.04 -15.44 -7.72
CA TYR A 140 -3.64 -15.16 -7.32
C TYR A 140 -3.47 -14.05 -6.28
N VAL A 141 -4.56 -13.58 -5.68
CA VAL A 141 -4.52 -12.57 -4.62
C VAL A 141 -5.25 -13.10 -3.39
N ALA A 142 -4.60 -13.03 -2.23
CA ALA A 142 -5.15 -13.57 -0.99
C ALA A 142 -6.49 -12.91 -0.62
N ASN A 143 -7.55 -13.72 -0.62
CA ASN A 143 -8.90 -13.34 -0.24
C ASN A 143 -9.34 -14.10 1.03
N HIS A 144 -10.63 -14.10 1.35
CA HIS A 144 -11.18 -14.79 2.54
C HIS A 144 -10.92 -16.31 2.56
N GLN A 145 -10.65 -16.93 1.41
CA GLN A 145 -10.33 -18.35 1.25
C GLN A 145 -9.04 -18.75 1.94
N ILE A 146 -8.08 -17.82 2.14
CA ILE A 146 -6.81 -18.16 2.82
C ILE A 146 -7.03 -18.71 4.23
N ARG A 147 -8.09 -18.27 4.92
CA ARG A 147 -8.47 -18.81 6.23
C ARG A 147 -8.92 -20.27 6.13
N ARG A 148 -9.54 -20.67 5.01
CA ARG A 148 -9.94 -22.06 4.76
C ARG A 148 -8.72 -22.90 4.40
N MET A 149 -7.84 -22.40 3.53
CA MET A 149 -6.58 -23.05 3.17
C MET A 149 -5.77 -23.43 4.42
N ARG A 150 -5.65 -22.49 5.36
CA ARG A 150 -4.93 -22.68 6.63
C ARG A 150 -5.60 -23.60 7.66
N LYS A 151 -6.81 -24.11 7.39
CA LYS A 151 -7.46 -25.11 8.24
C LYS A 151 -7.13 -26.54 7.81
N HIS A 152 -6.59 -26.74 6.61
CA HIS A 152 -6.13 -28.06 6.20
C HIS A 152 -4.92 -28.49 7.03
N GLU A 153 -4.70 -29.80 7.14
CA GLU A 153 -3.51 -30.35 7.76
C GLU A 153 -2.26 -29.88 7.01
N SER A 154 -1.16 -29.63 7.73
CA SER A 154 0.06 -29.07 7.15
C SER A 154 0.62 -29.89 5.98
N SER A 155 0.44 -31.21 5.99
CA SER A 155 0.84 -32.12 4.89
C SER A 155 0.10 -31.89 3.58
N HIS A 156 -1.07 -31.24 3.61
CA HIS A 156 -1.91 -30.95 2.45
C HIS A 156 -1.91 -29.46 2.07
N ARG A 157 -1.13 -28.64 2.79
CA ARG A 157 -1.06 -27.19 2.55
C ARG A 157 0.09 -26.85 1.62
N ASP A 158 -0.24 -26.12 0.57
CA ASP A 158 0.75 -25.44 -0.25
C ASP A 158 1.07 -24.07 0.39
N GLU A 159 1.99 -24.10 1.35
CA GLU A 159 2.37 -22.89 2.09
C GLU A 159 3.09 -21.86 1.21
N GLN A 160 3.82 -22.32 0.18
CA GLN A 160 4.49 -21.43 -0.78
C GLN A 160 3.45 -20.64 -1.58
N TYR A 161 2.44 -21.33 -2.09
CA TYR A 161 1.32 -20.68 -2.78
C TYR A 161 0.56 -19.71 -1.85
N GLU A 162 0.24 -20.12 -0.62
CA GLU A 162 -0.40 -19.23 0.36
C GLU A 162 0.42 -17.94 0.60
N ASN A 163 1.74 -18.05 0.71
CA ASN A 163 2.64 -16.92 0.90
C ASN A 163 2.69 -16.03 -0.36
N ALA A 164 2.72 -16.61 -1.56
CA ALA A 164 2.68 -15.88 -2.82
C ALA A 164 1.38 -15.08 -2.97
N LEU A 165 0.23 -15.66 -2.60
CA LEU A 165 -1.07 -14.96 -2.58
C LEU A 165 -1.06 -13.74 -1.66
N LEU A 166 -0.47 -13.88 -0.47
CA LEU A 166 -0.35 -12.78 0.50
C LEU A 166 0.58 -11.69 -0.02
N LEU A 167 1.73 -12.07 -0.60
CA LEU A 167 2.68 -11.11 -1.15
C LEU A 167 2.02 -10.28 -2.26
N ASN A 168 1.31 -10.92 -3.19
CA ASN A 168 0.56 -10.22 -4.25
C ASN A 168 -0.46 -9.23 -3.68
N LYS A 169 -1.25 -9.64 -2.68
CA LYS A 169 -2.22 -8.74 -2.02
C LYS A 169 -1.57 -7.50 -1.44
N TYR A 170 -0.45 -7.68 -0.75
CA TYR A 170 0.22 -6.62 -0.02
C TYR A 170 0.96 -5.66 -0.97
N MET A 171 1.55 -6.17 -2.06
CA MET A 171 2.12 -5.34 -3.13
C MET A 171 1.05 -4.54 -3.86
N LEU A 172 -0.07 -5.17 -4.24
CA LEU A 172 -1.19 -4.48 -4.88
C LEU A 172 -1.75 -3.36 -3.99
N LEU A 173 -1.85 -3.57 -2.68
CA LEU A 173 -2.27 -2.51 -1.75
C LEU A 173 -1.29 -1.31 -1.74
N TYR A 174 0.01 -1.56 -1.90
CA TYR A 174 1.02 -0.51 -1.98
C TYR A 174 0.96 0.24 -3.32
N GLU A 175 0.77 -0.50 -4.41
CA GLU A 175 0.60 0.04 -5.75
C GLU A 175 -0.68 0.88 -5.86
N GLU A 176 -1.79 0.40 -5.30
CA GLU A 176 -3.07 1.12 -5.27
C GLU A 176 -2.96 2.43 -4.51
N LEU A 177 -2.32 2.42 -3.33
CA LEU A 177 -2.04 3.65 -2.58
C LEU A 177 -1.17 4.61 -3.42
N SER A 178 -0.14 4.09 -4.08
CA SER A 178 0.75 4.89 -4.94
C SER A 178 0.01 5.48 -6.14
N TYR A 179 -0.86 4.71 -6.77
CA TYR A 179 -1.69 5.12 -7.89
C TYR A 179 -2.66 6.21 -7.48
N ALA A 180 -3.38 6.00 -6.37
CA ALA A 180 -4.32 6.97 -5.79
C ALA A 180 -3.62 8.31 -5.49
N MET A 181 -2.46 8.27 -4.84
CA MET A 181 -1.65 9.45 -4.56
C MET A 181 -1.24 10.19 -5.83
N ASN A 182 -0.77 9.47 -6.86
CA ASN A 182 -0.31 10.08 -8.10
C ASN A 182 -1.46 10.70 -8.91
N HIS A 183 -2.68 10.17 -8.80
CA HIS A 183 -3.88 10.66 -9.48
C HIS A 183 -4.68 11.69 -8.68
N GLY A 184 -4.28 11.99 -7.43
CA GLY A 184 -5.02 12.92 -6.59
C GLY A 184 -6.34 12.34 -6.04
N ASP A 185 -6.54 11.02 -6.11
CA ASP A 185 -7.76 10.36 -5.62
C ASP A 185 -7.69 10.18 -4.11
N ILE A 186 -8.09 11.21 -3.38
CA ILE A 186 -7.97 11.23 -1.92
C ILE A 186 -8.90 10.24 -1.22
N GLY A 187 -10.08 9.96 -1.79
CA GLY A 187 -11.01 8.99 -1.22
C GLY A 187 -10.40 7.58 -1.23
N ARG A 188 -9.73 7.23 -2.32
CA ARG A 188 -8.99 5.97 -2.45
C ARG A 188 -7.75 5.92 -1.55
N VAL A 189 -7.03 7.03 -1.38
CA VAL A 189 -5.94 7.13 -0.39
C VAL A 189 -6.45 6.84 1.03
N GLU A 190 -7.57 7.44 1.44
CA GLU A 190 -8.19 7.20 2.75
C GLU A 190 -8.61 5.73 2.90
N ALA A 191 -9.23 5.13 1.89
CA ALA A 191 -9.63 3.73 1.88
C ALA A 191 -8.43 2.77 2.04
N CYS A 192 -7.35 2.98 1.29
CA CYS A 192 -6.10 2.20 1.45
C CYS A 192 -5.50 2.38 2.85
N THR A 193 -5.56 3.60 3.39
CA THR A 193 -4.99 3.93 4.72
C THR A 193 -5.63 3.10 5.83
N ILE A 194 -6.93 2.79 5.75
CA ILE A 194 -7.62 1.92 6.73
C ILE A 194 -6.94 0.56 6.83
N VAL A 195 -6.63 -0.07 5.69
CA VAL A 195 -5.97 -1.37 5.65
C VAL A 195 -4.53 -1.27 6.16
N TRP A 196 -3.82 -0.21 5.76
CA TRP A 196 -2.45 0.03 6.21
C TRP A 196 -2.34 0.26 7.72
N ILE A 197 -3.33 0.86 8.38
CA ILE A 197 -3.36 1.00 9.84
C ILE A 197 -3.23 -0.36 10.54
N LEU A 198 -3.96 -1.37 10.06
CA LEU A 198 -3.92 -2.73 10.61
C LEU A 198 -2.55 -3.36 10.41
N ILE A 199 -2.00 -3.23 9.20
CA ILE A 199 -0.65 -3.72 8.88
C ILE A 199 0.41 -3.02 9.73
N PHE A 200 0.28 -1.71 9.95
CA PHE A 200 1.19 -0.97 10.81
C PHE A 200 1.14 -1.42 12.26
N LYS A 201 -0.04 -1.78 12.78
CA LYS A 201 -0.12 -2.37 14.12
C LYS A 201 0.58 -3.73 14.18
N ALA A 202 0.38 -4.58 13.17
CA ALA A 202 0.99 -5.91 13.11
C ALA A 202 2.52 -5.87 12.94
N THR A 203 3.05 -4.88 12.21
CA THR A 203 4.48 -4.76 11.87
C THR A 203 5.28 -3.87 12.82
N GLY A 204 4.71 -3.46 13.95
CA GLY A 204 5.41 -2.62 14.94
C GLY A 204 5.52 -1.14 14.55
N LYS A 205 4.83 -0.68 13.51
CA LYS A 205 4.72 0.73 13.10
C LYS A 205 3.64 1.47 13.90
N HIS A 206 3.62 1.29 15.22
CA HIS A 206 2.52 1.73 16.10
C HIS A 206 2.26 3.24 16.03
N LYS A 207 3.31 4.06 15.85
CA LYS A 207 3.20 5.51 15.68
C LYS A 207 2.42 5.88 14.42
N TYR A 208 2.75 5.28 13.28
CA TYR A 208 2.03 5.49 12.02
C TYR A 208 0.58 5.04 12.14
N ALA A 209 0.35 3.85 12.71
CA ALA A 209 -1.01 3.37 12.95
C ALA A 209 -1.83 4.36 13.79
N LEU A 210 -1.27 4.84 14.91
CA LEU A 210 -1.96 5.81 15.78
C LEU A 210 -2.23 7.13 15.05
N GLN A 211 -1.23 7.70 14.36
CA GLN A 211 -1.41 8.96 13.65
C GLN A 211 -2.44 8.85 12.52
N MET A 212 -2.42 7.77 11.73
CA MET A 212 -3.36 7.58 10.64
C MET A 212 -4.77 7.33 11.15
N THR A 213 -4.94 6.54 12.22
CA THR A 213 -6.26 6.37 12.87
C THR A 213 -6.80 7.71 13.36
N GLN A 214 -5.98 8.48 14.08
CA GLN A 214 -6.37 9.78 14.58
C GLN A 214 -6.77 10.73 13.44
N PHE A 215 -5.96 10.78 12.39
CA PHE A 215 -6.21 11.60 11.22
C PHE A 215 -7.54 11.26 10.53
N LEU A 216 -7.80 9.98 10.25
CA LEU A 216 -9.07 9.56 9.66
C LEU A 216 -10.24 9.85 10.61
N CYS A 217 -10.09 9.60 11.91
CA CYS A 217 -11.12 9.93 12.88
C CYS A 217 -11.42 11.44 12.92
N ASP A 218 -10.39 12.27 12.83
CA ASP A 218 -10.53 13.72 12.88
C ASP A 218 -11.26 14.24 11.64
N ILE A 219 -10.87 13.79 10.45
CA ILE A 219 -11.52 14.16 9.18
C ILE A 219 -12.97 13.69 9.11
N HIS A 220 -13.25 12.44 9.50
CA HIS A 220 -14.58 11.86 9.31
C HIS A 220 -15.55 12.19 10.45
N PHE A 221 -15.07 12.42 11.68
CA PHE A 221 -15.94 12.48 12.86
C PHE A 221 -15.71 13.67 13.80
N LYS A 222 -14.60 14.42 13.72
CA LYS A 222 -14.35 15.51 14.69
C LYS A 222 -14.39 16.92 14.13
N PHE A 223 -13.86 17.16 12.94
CA PHE A 223 -13.83 18.54 12.42
C PHE A 223 -15.24 19.12 12.26
N PRO A 224 -15.54 20.39 12.57
CA PRO A 224 -16.88 20.97 12.42
C PRO A 224 -17.49 20.76 11.05
N GLU A 225 -18.81 20.89 10.91
CA GLU A 225 -19.52 20.62 9.66
C GLU A 225 -18.99 21.44 8.46
N GLY A 226 -18.61 22.72 8.65
CA GLY A 226 -17.92 23.53 7.63
C GLY A 226 -16.49 23.07 7.27
N LEU A 227 -15.94 22.09 8.01
CA LEU A 227 -14.69 21.37 7.73
C LEU A 227 -14.95 19.87 7.42
N ARG A 228 -16.18 19.37 7.57
CA ARG A 228 -16.56 17.94 7.50
C ARG A 228 -17.62 17.63 6.43
N LEU A 229 -18.36 18.59 5.89
CA LEU A 229 -19.62 18.34 5.18
C LEU A 229 -19.45 17.34 4.04
N MET A 230 -19.99 16.16 4.36
CA MET A 230 -19.99 14.92 3.63
C MET A 230 -20.96 15.06 2.46
N MET A 231 -20.53 15.79 1.43
CA MET A 231 -20.79 15.46 0.03
C MET A 231 -19.99 16.32 -0.95
N VAL A 232 -19.40 17.46 -0.53
CA VAL A 232 -18.48 18.22 -1.40
C VAL A 232 -17.30 18.85 -0.64
N GLU A 233 -17.30 19.01 0.70
CA GLU A 233 -16.37 19.95 1.38
C GLU A 233 -15.72 19.48 2.70
N SER A 234 -14.93 18.40 2.67
CA SER A 234 -13.67 18.36 3.46
C SER A 234 -12.47 18.86 2.63
N ARG A 235 -12.76 19.76 1.68
CA ARG A 235 -11.83 20.24 0.64
C ARG A 235 -10.58 20.83 1.24
N ALA A 236 -10.70 21.69 2.25
CA ALA A 236 -9.55 22.38 2.80
C ALA A 236 -8.48 21.39 3.27
N VAL A 237 -8.80 20.45 4.16
CA VAL A 237 -7.82 19.47 4.63
C VAL A 237 -7.37 18.53 3.50
N ARG A 238 -8.31 18.00 2.71
CA ARG A 238 -8.00 17.02 1.65
C ARG A 238 -7.17 17.60 0.50
N TYR A 239 -7.38 18.85 0.13
CA TYR A 239 -6.63 19.55 -0.92
C TYR A 239 -5.20 19.93 -0.50
N HIS A 240 -4.90 19.93 0.79
CA HIS A 240 -3.54 20.15 1.28
C HIS A 240 -2.76 18.84 1.50
N LEU A 241 -3.35 17.68 1.21
CA LEU A 241 -2.64 16.40 1.31
C LEU A 241 -1.79 16.10 0.06
N LEU A 242 -2.28 16.53 -1.11
CA LEU A 242 -1.66 16.28 -2.39
C LEU A 242 -1.59 17.57 -3.21
N ILE A 243 -0.46 17.81 -3.84
CA ILE A 243 -0.23 18.91 -4.78
C ILE A 243 0.21 18.35 -6.13
N ASN A 244 -0.19 19.00 -7.22
CA ASN A 244 0.32 18.69 -8.56
C ASN A 244 1.12 19.88 -9.10
N PRO A 245 2.44 19.95 -8.84
CA PRO A 245 3.27 21.08 -9.27
C PRO A 245 3.38 21.21 -10.78
N THR A 246 3.17 20.12 -11.53
CA THR A 246 3.37 20.10 -12.98
C THR A 246 2.08 20.36 -13.77
N GLY A 247 0.92 20.26 -13.13
CA GLY A 247 -0.40 20.34 -13.79
C GLY A 247 -0.76 19.14 -14.68
N HIS A 248 0.11 18.14 -14.81
CA HIS A 248 -0.13 16.98 -15.68
C HIS A 248 -0.82 15.84 -14.91
N GLY A 249 -1.71 15.10 -15.58
CA GLY A 249 -2.36 13.92 -15.00
C GLY A 249 -1.34 12.90 -14.46
N GLY A 250 -1.66 12.28 -13.31
CA GLY A 250 -0.79 11.28 -12.69
C GLY A 250 0.50 11.82 -12.06
N LYS A 251 0.63 13.13 -11.86
CA LYS A 251 1.84 13.78 -11.29
C LYS A 251 1.62 14.43 -9.92
N PHE A 252 0.55 14.08 -9.21
CA PHE A 252 0.36 14.53 -7.82
C PHE A 252 1.45 13.97 -6.90
N ARG A 253 1.75 14.71 -5.82
CA ARG A 253 2.77 14.42 -4.81
C ARG A 253 2.22 14.74 -3.41
N GLY A 254 2.71 14.03 -2.39
CA GLY A 254 2.47 14.42 -1.00
C GLY A 254 3.02 15.81 -0.71
N VAL A 255 2.30 16.56 0.12
CA VAL A 255 2.77 17.84 0.68
C VAL A 255 3.59 17.52 1.93
N ASP A 256 4.89 17.31 1.77
CA ASP A 256 5.85 17.02 2.83
C ASP A 256 7.24 17.61 2.56
#